data_AF-A0A1A8SJ03-F1
#
_entry.id   AF-A0A1A8SJ03-F1
#
_cell.length_a   1.000
_cell.length_b   1.000
_cell.length_c   1.000
_cell.angle_alpha   90.00
_cell.angle_beta   90.00
_cell.angle_gamma   90.00
#
_symmetry.space_group_name_H-M   'P 1'
#
loop_
_entity.id
_entity.type
_entity.pdbx_description
1 polymer ?
#
loop_
_entity_poly.entity_id
_entity_poly.type
_entity_poly.pdbx_seq_one_letter_code
_entity_poly.pdbx_strand_id
1 'polypeptide(L)'
;VFPLPPDILVEIFLNLPPDQVVCVIRLVCHQWKDLADGEFFWRERCRREGYRLQDASRAPSNWRLFYFMCKRRRNLLKNPRGEDGFVGWNLSNGGDGWNIERPIVPHPNEAIQKNFATSYQMCIKSQMIELEKEGYSPSFMDEFQPSIRISDWYAPR
;
A
#
# COMPACT_ATOMS: atom_id res chain seq x y z
N VAL A 1 -16.16 -41.41 -2.07
CA VAL A 1 -15.39 -40.23 -1.61
C VAL A 1 -16.38 -39.29 -0.94
N PHE A 2 -16.24 -39.04 0.36
CA PHE A 2 -17.10 -38.05 1.03
C PHE A 2 -16.67 -36.65 0.58
N PRO A 3 -17.57 -35.84 0.01
CA PRO A 3 -17.23 -34.47 -0.35
C PRO A 3 -16.96 -33.68 0.93
N LEU A 4 -15.81 -33.01 0.98
CA LEU A 4 -15.47 -32.08 2.07
C LEU A 4 -16.52 -30.95 2.11
N PRO A 5 -17.04 -30.58 3.31
CA PRO A 5 -17.94 -29.45 3.42
C PRO A 5 -17.30 -28.14 2.92
N PRO A 6 -18.06 -27.23 2.28
CA PRO A 6 -17.55 -25.96 1.77
C PRO A 6 -16.80 -25.12 2.81
N ASP A 7 -17.27 -25.09 4.06
CA ASP A 7 -16.65 -24.32 5.13
C ASP A 7 -15.24 -24.82 5.47
N ILE A 8 -15.01 -26.14 5.37
CA ILE A 8 -13.69 -26.73 5.59
C ILE A 8 -12.75 -26.38 4.44
N LEU A 9 -13.24 -26.36 3.20
CA LEU A 9 -12.45 -25.92 2.04
C LEU A 9 -12.06 -24.44 2.16
N VAL A 10 -12.99 -23.59 2.59
CA VAL A 10 -12.71 -22.18 2.88
C VAL A 10 -11.63 -22.04 3.93
N GLU A 11 -11.73 -22.79 5.03
CA GLU A 11 -10.71 -22.78 6.09
C GLU A 11 -9.34 -23.21 5.56
N ILE A 12 -9.27 -24.26 4.73
CA ILE A 12 -8.04 -24.69 4.08
C ILE A 12 -7.47 -23.56 3.21
N PHE A 13 -8.30 -22.94 2.36
CA PHE A 13 -7.87 -21.87 1.46
C PHE A 13 -7.37 -20.63 2.21
N LEU A 14 -7.94 -20.33 3.38
CA LEU A 14 -7.52 -19.19 4.22
C LEU A 14 -6.10 -19.39 4.76
N ASN A 15 -5.66 -20.64 4.91
CA ASN A 15 -4.31 -21.00 5.35
C ASN A 15 -3.29 -21.09 4.19
N LEU A 16 -3.72 -20.97 2.93
CA LEU A 16 -2.85 -20.95 1.76
C LEU A 16 -2.42 -19.54 1.37
N PRO A 17 -1.25 -19.34 0.73
CA PRO A 17 -0.86 -18.05 0.16
C PRO A 17 -1.94 -17.51 -0.79
N PRO A 18 -2.28 -16.20 -0.75
CA PRO A 18 -3.40 -15.66 -1.51
C PRO A 18 -3.18 -15.76 -3.03
N ASP A 19 -1.93 -15.64 -3.48
CA ASP A 19 -1.57 -15.80 -4.90
C ASP A 19 -1.83 -17.24 -5.38
N GLN A 20 -1.59 -18.26 -4.53
CA GLN A 20 -1.93 -19.64 -4.85
C GLN A 20 -3.44 -19.86 -4.91
N VAL A 21 -4.22 -19.18 -4.05
CA VAL A 21 -5.68 -19.27 -4.09
C VAL A 21 -6.21 -18.75 -5.44
N VAL A 22 -5.68 -17.63 -5.92
CA VAL A 22 -6.13 -17.02 -7.19
C VAL A 22 -5.63 -17.77 -8.42
N CYS A 23 -4.37 -18.19 -8.42
CA CYS A 23 -3.71 -18.73 -9.62
C CYS A 23 -3.79 -20.25 -9.75
N VAL A 24 -4.01 -20.99 -8.65
CA VAL A 24 -3.97 -22.46 -8.64
C VAL A 24 -5.30 -23.05 -8.18
N ILE A 25 -5.72 -22.75 -6.95
CA ILE A 25 -6.92 -23.34 -6.33
C ILE A 25 -8.18 -23.04 -7.15
N ARG A 26 -8.29 -21.81 -7.65
CA ARG A 26 -9.39 -21.36 -8.50
C ARG A 26 -9.52 -22.15 -9.83
N LEU A 27 -8.48 -22.85 -10.27
CA LEU A 27 -8.45 -23.62 -11.52
C LEU A 27 -8.76 -25.12 -11.33
N VAL A 28 -8.87 -25.59 -10.08
CA VAL A 28 -9.04 -27.02 -9.78
C VAL A 28 -10.41 -27.54 -10.23
N CYS A 29 -11.50 -26.87 -9.84
CA CYS A 29 -12.85 -27.20 -10.26
C CYS A 29 -13.82 -26.02 -10.03
N HIS A 30 -15.06 -26.13 -10.52
CA HIS A 30 -16.08 -25.09 -10.35
C HIS A 30 -16.36 -24.75 -8.87
N GLN A 31 -16.53 -25.74 -7.99
CA GLN A 31 -16.77 -25.50 -6.57
C GLN A 31 -15.64 -24.69 -5.91
N TRP A 32 -14.39 -25.00 -6.24
CA TRP A 32 -13.22 -24.33 -5.66
C TRP A 32 -13.09 -22.90 -6.19
N LYS A 33 -13.42 -22.69 -7.47
CA LYS A 33 -13.51 -21.37 -8.07
C LYS A 33 -14.56 -20.51 -7.34
N ASP A 34 -15.76 -21.03 -7.12
CA ASP A 34 -16.85 -20.28 -6.50
C ASP A 34 -16.50 -19.86 -5.07
N LEU A 35 -15.85 -20.74 -4.30
CA LEU A 35 -15.37 -20.43 -2.96
C LEU A 35 -14.21 -19.43 -2.96
N ALA A 36 -13.25 -19.58 -3.89
CA ALA A 36 -12.09 -18.70 -4.00
C ALA A 36 -12.44 -17.29 -4.55
N ASP A 37 -13.47 -17.17 -5.39
CA ASP A 37 -14.00 -15.89 -5.88
C ASP A 37 -15.03 -15.26 -4.93
N GLY A 38 -15.51 -16.02 -3.93
CA GLY A 38 -16.55 -15.59 -3.01
C GLY A 38 -16.14 -14.41 -2.12
N GLU A 39 -17.06 -13.46 -1.94
CA GLU A 39 -16.85 -12.28 -1.08
C GLU A 39 -16.47 -12.66 0.35
N PHE A 40 -17.18 -13.62 0.93
CA PHE A 40 -16.98 -14.08 2.30
C PHE A 40 -15.54 -14.51 2.56
N PHE A 41 -14.94 -15.24 1.62
CA PHE A 41 -13.57 -15.71 1.73
C PHE A 41 -12.58 -14.54 1.90
N TRP A 42 -12.65 -13.53 1.03
CA TRP A 42 -11.74 -12.39 1.07
C TRP A 42 -12.01 -11.46 2.25
N ARG A 43 -13.26 -11.34 2.70
CA ARG A 43 -13.63 -10.63 3.94
C ARG A 43 -13.04 -11.28 5.16
N GLU A 44 -13.20 -12.59 5.28
CA GLU A 44 -12.69 -13.36 6.41
C GLU A 44 -11.16 -13.33 6.43
N ARG A 45 -10.52 -13.40 5.26
CA ARG A 45 -9.07 -13.22 5.13
C ARG A 45 -8.62 -11.83 5.59
N CYS A 46 -9.29 -10.76 5.14
CA CYS A 46 -9.03 -9.41 5.60
C CYS A 46 -9.13 -9.30 7.13
N ARG A 47 -10.17 -9.91 7.73
CA ARG A 47 -10.38 -9.92 9.18
C ARG A 47 -9.21 -10.59 9.91
N ARG A 48 -8.75 -11.76 9.47
CA ARG A 48 -7.64 -12.51 10.08
C ARG A 48 -6.31 -11.77 10.01
N GLU A 49 -6.06 -11.11 8.89
CA GLU A 49 -4.82 -10.35 8.66
C GLU A 49 -4.89 -8.90 9.19
N GLY A 50 -6.02 -8.52 9.84
CA GLY A 50 -6.18 -7.21 10.48
C GLY A 50 -6.50 -6.06 9.51
N TYR A 51 -6.81 -6.34 8.26
CA TYR A 51 -7.24 -5.34 7.28
C TYR A 51 -8.68 -4.91 7.54
N ARG A 52 -8.84 -3.67 8.01
CA ARG A 52 -10.14 -3.07 8.30
C ARG A 52 -10.51 -2.03 7.24
N LEU A 53 -11.80 -1.93 6.97
CA LEU A 53 -12.35 -0.78 6.26
C LEU A 53 -12.17 0.46 7.12
N GLN A 54 -11.58 1.52 6.55
CA GLN A 54 -11.46 2.81 7.23
C GLN A 54 -12.82 3.51 7.33
N ASP A 55 -13.73 3.19 6.41
CA ASP A 55 -15.09 3.73 6.35
C ASP A 55 -16.06 2.57 6.08
N ALA A 56 -16.84 2.20 7.10
CA ALA A 56 -17.82 1.12 7.00
C ALA A 56 -18.97 1.45 6.02
N SER A 57 -19.14 2.72 5.66
CA SER A 57 -20.14 3.16 4.68
C SER A 57 -19.69 2.92 3.23
N ARG A 58 -18.40 2.63 3.00
CA ARG A 58 -17.81 2.36 1.68
C ARG A 58 -17.31 0.92 1.60
N ALA A 59 -18.26 -0.03 1.62
CA ALA A 59 -17.93 -1.42 1.34
C ALA A 59 -17.26 -1.52 -0.05
N PRO A 60 -16.14 -2.25 -0.17
CA PRO A 60 -15.44 -2.38 -1.45
C PRO A 60 -16.29 -3.21 -2.40
N SER A 61 -16.37 -2.77 -3.66
CA SER A 61 -17.08 -3.51 -4.72
C SER A 61 -16.44 -4.89 -4.98
N ASN A 62 -15.15 -5.04 -4.71
CA ASN A 62 -14.42 -6.29 -4.89
C ASN A 62 -13.45 -6.54 -3.72
N TRP A 63 -13.82 -7.45 -2.82
CA TRP A 63 -13.03 -7.76 -1.62
C TRP A 63 -11.69 -8.43 -1.92
N ARG A 64 -11.56 -9.15 -3.04
CA ARG A 64 -10.27 -9.70 -3.47
C ARG A 64 -9.29 -8.58 -3.81
N LEU A 65 -9.72 -7.64 -4.65
CA LEU A 65 -8.89 -6.51 -5.05
C LEU A 65 -8.56 -5.62 -3.84
N PHE A 66 -9.54 -5.41 -2.95
CA PHE A 66 -9.32 -4.72 -1.68
C PHE A 66 -8.25 -5.41 -0.82
N TYR A 67 -8.31 -6.74 -0.66
CA TYR A 67 -7.31 -7.50 0.09
C TYR A 67 -5.89 -7.28 -0.47
N PHE A 68 -5.70 -7.45 -1.78
CA PHE A 68 -4.38 -7.27 -2.41
C PHE A 68 -3.88 -5.82 -2.34
N MET A 69 -4.79 -4.84 -2.43
CA MET A 69 -4.48 -3.43 -2.20
C MET A 69 -3.97 -3.20 -0.78
N CYS A 70 -4.69 -3.69 0.23
CA CYS A 70 -4.30 -3.58 1.63
C CYS A 70 -2.95 -4.24 1.90
N LYS A 71 -2.73 -5.44 1.36
CA LYS A 71 -1.49 -6.19 1.52
C LYS A 71 -0.27 -5.46 0.93
N ARG A 72 -0.45 -4.70 -0.14
CA ARG A 72 0.61 -3.92 -0.79
C ARG A 72 0.78 -2.51 -0.22
N ARG A 73 -0.12 -2.06 0.66
CA ARG A 73 -0.17 -0.69 1.19
C ARG A 73 1.09 -0.36 1.98
N ARG A 74 1.84 0.62 1.50
CA ARG A 74 3.05 1.17 2.12
C ARG A 74 3.30 2.59 1.62
N ASN A 75 4.23 3.31 2.23
CA ASN A 75 4.73 4.56 1.64
C ASN A 75 5.57 4.21 0.40
N LEU A 76 5.21 4.77 -0.75
CA LEU A 76 5.91 4.56 -2.01
C LEU A 76 7.05 5.58 -2.22
N LEU A 77 7.09 6.65 -1.43
CA LEU A 77 8.20 7.59 -1.45
C LEU A 77 9.45 6.97 -0.82
N LYS A 78 10.57 7.02 -1.54
CA LYS A 78 11.89 6.66 -1.03
C LYS A 78 12.45 7.77 -0.18
N ASN A 79 13.08 7.40 0.94
CA ASN A 79 13.75 8.30 1.86
C ASN A 79 12.93 9.57 2.21
N PRO A 80 11.68 9.41 2.72
CA PRO A 80 10.82 10.56 3.01
C PRO A 80 11.31 11.41 4.19
N ARG A 81 12.25 10.90 4.99
CA ARG A 81 12.74 11.54 6.23
C ARG A 81 14.17 12.08 6.12
N GLY A 82 14.86 11.90 5.00
CA GLY A 82 16.26 12.30 4.85
C GLY A 82 17.24 11.48 5.69
N GLU A 83 16.86 10.28 6.12
CA GLU A 83 17.73 9.36 6.87
C GLU A 83 18.96 8.99 6.02
N ASP A 84 18.74 8.72 4.74
CA ASP A 84 19.74 8.37 3.72
C ASP A 84 20.19 9.59 2.89
N GLY A 85 20.27 10.76 3.51
CA GLY A 85 20.65 11.98 2.80
C GLY A 85 19.60 12.37 1.75
N PHE A 86 20.03 12.62 0.51
CA PHE A 86 19.15 12.96 -0.62
C PHE A 86 18.87 11.78 -1.55
N VAL A 87 19.26 10.56 -1.17
CA VAL A 87 19.06 9.36 -2.02
C VAL A 87 17.59 9.21 -2.40
N GLY A 88 17.35 8.99 -3.69
CA GLY A 88 16.00 8.82 -4.25
C GLY A 88 15.28 10.13 -4.64
N TRP A 89 15.84 11.30 -4.32
CA TRP A 89 15.27 12.60 -4.71
C TRP A 89 16.02 13.21 -5.89
N ASN A 90 15.28 13.76 -6.84
CA ASN A 90 15.82 14.67 -7.84
C ASN A 90 15.71 16.11 -7.32
N LEU A 91 16.83 16.83 -7.26
CA LEU A 91 16.91 18.13 -6.61
C LEU A 91 17.16 19.24 -7.62
N SER A 92 16.44 20.34 -7.46
CA SER A 92 16.78 21.65 -7.99
C SER A 92 17.15 22.55 -6.83
N ASN A 93 18.38 23.08 -6.84
CA ASN A 93 18.95 23.87 -5.75
C ASN A 93 18.97 25.35 -6.12
N GLY A 94 18.39 26.19 -5.26
CA GLY A 94 18.62 27.63 -5.24
C GLY A 94 19.47 28.01 -4.04
N GLY A 95 20.24 29.10 -4.12
CA GLY A 95 21.10 29.57 -3.03
C GLY A 95 22.11 28.50 -2.63
N ASP A 96 22.24 28.26 -1.32
CA ASP A 96 23.11 27.20 -0.77
C ASP A 96 22.54 25.78 -0.95
N GLY A 97 21.39 25.64 -1.62
CA GLY A 97 20.75 24.37 -1.93
C GLY A 97 20.00 23.73 -0.76
N TRP A 98 19.54 22.50 -0.99
CA TRP A 98 18.90 21.70 0.05
C TRP A 98 19.90 21.30 1.13
N ASN A 99 19.46 21.38 2.38
CA ASN A 99 20.18 20.84 3.53
C ASN A 99 19.31 19.82 4.28
N ILE A 100 19.94 18.98 5.09
CA ILE A 100 19.26 18.05 6.00
C ILE A 100 19.66 18.41 7.41
N GLU A 101 18.67 18.70 8.24
CA GLU A 101 18.88 19.15 9.61
C GLU A 101 17.96 18.44 10.58
N ARG A 102 18.19 18.68 11.88
CA ARG A 102 17.24 18.26 12.91
C ARG A 102 16.06 19.25 12.93
N PRO A 103 14.83 18.78 13.10
CA PRO A 103 13.68 19.66 13.27
C PRO A 103 13.90 20.64 14.43
N ILE A 104 13.63 21.93 14.21
CA ILE A 104 13.70 22.97 15.26
C ILE A 104 12.65 22.70 16.34
N VAL A 105 11.44 22.33 15.91
CA VAL A 105 10.35 21.86 16.77
C VAL A 105 10.22 20.35 16.57
N PRO A 106 10.16 19.55 17.65
CA PRO A 106 9.97 18.11 17.54
C PRO A 106 8.71 17.77 16.76
N HIS A 107 8.84 16.83 15.84
CA HIS A 107 7.69 16.29 15.12
C HIS A 107 6.83 15.43 16.08
N PRO A 108 5.48 15.46 16.00
CA PRO A 108 4.60 14.65 16.87
C PRO A 108 4.89 13.15 16.82
N ASN A 109 5.43 12.68 15.71
CA ASN A 109 6.03 11.35 15.57
C ASN A 109 7.53 11.41 15.89
N GLU A 110 7.91 10.89 17.05
CA GLU A 110 9.28 10.89 17.59
C GLU A 110 10.30 10.14 16.71
N ALA A 111 9.84 9.24 15.83
CA ALA A 111 10.71 8.55 14.88
C ALA A 111 11.27 9.49 13.79
N ILE A 112 10.71 10.70 13.65
CA ILE A 112 11.19 11.71 12.69
C ILE A 112 12.22 12.60 13.38
N GLN A 113 13.49 12.39 13.04
CA GLN A 113 14.63 13.11 13.63
C GLN A 113 15.35 14.05 12.66
N LYS A 114 14.94 14.05 11.39
CA LYS A 114 15.53 14.85 10.31
C LYS A 114 14.44 15.46 9.44
N ASN A 115 14.72 16.61 8.83
CA ASN A 115 13.89 17.25 7.81
C ASN A 115 14.76 17.84 6.69
N PHE A 116 14.14 18.11 5.55
CA PHE A 116 14.76 18.83 4.44
C PHE A 116 14.54 20.33 4.61
N ALA A 117 15.61 21.11 4.55
CA ALA A 117 15.58 22.56 4.68
C ALA A 117 15.96 23.23 3.35
N THR A 118 15.16 24.20 2.93
CA THR A 118 15.40 25.03 1.75
C THR A 118 16.33 26.20 2.08
N SER A 119 17.04 26.70 1.06
CA SER A 119 17.84 27.92 1.17
C SER A 119 17.01 29.20 0.93
N TYR A 120 17.68 30.34 0.79
CA TYR A 120 17.08 31.66 0.55
C TYR A 120 16.57 31.88 -0.88
N GLN A 121 16.83 30.93 -1.79
CA GLN A 121 16.22 30.87 -3.13
C GLN A 121 15.43 29.57 -3.31
N MET A 122 14.59 29.53 -4.34
CA MET A 122 13.70 28.40 -4.63
C MET A 122 14.49 27.08 -4.73
N CYS A 123 14.12 26.13 -3.87
CA CYS A 123 14.62 24.77 -3.89
C CYS A 123 13.43 23.83 -4.16
N ILE A 124 13.59 22.89 -5.09
CA ILE A 124 12.56 21.90 -5.45
C ILE A 124 13.16 20.51 -5.28
N LYS A 125 12.39 19.56 -4.77
CA LYS A 125 12.72 18.14 -4.80
C LYS A 125 11.57 17.36 -5.40
N SER A 126 11.86 16.36 -6.21
CA SER A 126 10.86 15.53 -6.87
C SER A 126 11.24 14.05 -6.88
N GLN A 127 10.24 13.19 -6.99
CA GLN A 127 10.41 11.75 -7.16
C GLN A 127 9.27 11.23 -8.06
N MET A 128 9.61 10.45 -9.07
CA MET A 128 8.65 9.80 -9.95
C MET A 128 8.40 8.38 -9.44
N ILE A 129 7.14 8.03 -9.22
CA ILE A 129 6.74 6.69 -8.76
C ILE A 129 6.09 5.96 -9.92
N GLU A 130 6.73 4.89 -10.38
CA GLU A 130 6.18 3.98 -11.38
C GLU A 130 5.31 2.93 -10.67
N LEU A 131 4.00 3.17 -10.62
CA LEU A 131 3.04 2.33 -9.89
C LEU A 131 3.10 0.85 -10.28
N GLU A 132 3.29 0.55 -11.57
CA GLU A 132 3.43 -0.83 -12.06
C GLU A 132 4.61 -1.56 -11.42
N LYS A 133 5.78 -0.91 -11.34
CA LYS A 133 6.98 -1.46 -10.69
C LYS A 133 6.80 -1.63 -9.18
N GLU A 134 5.92 -0.85 -8.56
CA GLU A 134 5.54 -0.98 -7.16
C GLU A 134 4.49 -2.07 -6.90
N GLY A 135 4.05 -2.77 -7.96
CA GLY A 135 3.06 -3.83 -7.90
C GLY A 135 1.63 -3.36 -8.09
N TYR A 136 1.38 -2.26 -8.79
CA TYR A 136 0.04 -1.82 -9.15
C TYR A 136 -0.12 -1.90 -10.67
N SER A 137 -0.55 -3.07 -11.15
CA SER A 137 -0.68 -3.34 -12.59
C SER A 137 -1.69 -2.38 -13.26
N PRO A 138 -1.53 -2.06 -14.55
CA PRO A 138 -2.43 -1.18 -15.28
C PRO A 138 -3.91 -1.57 -15.16
N SER A 139 -4.25 -2.86 -15.39
CA SER A 139 -5.63 -3.35 -15.27
C SER A 139 -6.24 -3.14 -13.89
N PHE A 140 -5.43 -3.30 -12.83
CA PHE A 140 -5.86 -3.04 -11.46
C PHE A 140 -6.13 -1.55 -11.24
N MET A 141 -5.28 -0.68 -11.78
CA MET A 141 -5.46 0.77 -11.67
C MET A 141 -6.67 1.25 -12.48
N ASP A 142 -6.91 0.69 -13.66
CA ASP A 142 -8.01 1.07 -14.54
C ASP A 142 -9.38 0.58 -14.03
N GLU A 143 -9.45 -0.65 -13.51
CA GLU A 143 -10.70 -1.26 -13.03
C GLU A 143 -11.03 -0.85 -11.59
N PHE A 144 -10.07 -0.96 -10.67
CA PHE A 144 -10.32 -0.74 -9.23
C PHE A 144 -10.16 0.72 -8.82
N GLN A 145 -9.34 1.49 -9.53
CA GLN A 145 -9.09 2.92 -9.30
C GLN A 145 -8.95 3.28 -7.81
N PRO A 146 -8.00 2.65 -7.09
CA PRO A 146 -7.86 2.88 -5.66
C PRO A 146 -7.50 4.34 -5.37
N SER A 147 -7.97 4.85 -4.23
CA SER A 147 -7.60 6.20 -3.79
C SER A 147 -6.08 6.33 -3.60
N ILE A 148 -5.46 7.28 -4.28
CA ILE A 148 -4.07 7.67 -4.05
C ILE A 148 -4.05 8.73 -2.95
N ARG A 149 -3.50 8.40 -1.78
CA ARG A 149 -3.37 9.34 -0.66
C ARG A 149 -1.96 9.92 -0.62
N ILE A 150 -1.87 11.24 -0.72
CA ILE A 150 -0.64 12.01 -0.60
C ILE A 150 -0.71 12.83 0.69
N SER A 151 0.38 12.90 1.42
CA SER A 151 0.52 13.73 2.62
C SER A 151 1.95 14.21 2.72
N ASP A 152 2.14 15.46 3.14
CA ASP A 152 3.44 16.06 3.39
C ASP A 152 3.41 16.85 4.69
N TRP A 153 4.58 17.13 5.26
CA TRP A 153 4.72 17.93 6.47
C TRP A 153 5.77 19.01 6.25
N TYR A 154 5.41 20.25 6.55
CA TYR A 154 6.29 21.40 6.41
C TYR A 154 6.13 22.35 7.60
N ALA A 155 7.19 23.06 7.91
CA ALA A 155 7.19 24.16 8.86
C ALA A 155 8.05 25.28 8.28
N PRO A 156 7.54 26.52 8.19
CA PRO A 156 8.40 27.66 7.91
C PRO A 156 9.37 27.86 9.08
N ARG A 157 10.52 28.47 8.80
CA ARG A 157 11.38 29.03 9.85
C ARG A 157 10.86 30.38 10.31
#